data_AF-A0A519DM17-F1
#
_entry.id   AF-A0A519DM17-F1
#
_cell.length_a   1.000
_cell.length_b   1.000
_cell.length_c   1.000
_cell.angle_alpha   90.00
_cell.angle_beta   90.00
_cell.angle_gamma   90.00
#
_symmetry.space_group_name_H-M   'P 1'
#
loop_
_entity.id
_entity.type
_entity.pdbx_description
1 polymer ?
#
loop_
_entity_poly.entity_id
_entity_poly.type
_entity_poly.pdbx_seq_one_letter_code
_entity_poly.pdbx_strand_id
1 'polypeptide(L)'
;MSDDSGDSGNESVSMIVDWVKSPGKAFSSLVFGLGVWGLILGIINVVFGAVVSGERKIVWAGYLTMGYLWDEPYSEMIYRPWSDTVFLAMAITGIAWGAWGLHQKVEGGFQAWIKGIFFHPIWTSLVSGREEGGMTMTAAAWCLLLGFGFYTYWSIVHWAWTDVGVYAVTAPLLAFGFGLRFLALIDDSDSLLSES
;
A
#
# COMPACT_ATOMS: atom_id res chain seq x y z
N MET A 1 -37.20 -12.41 -27.76
CA MET A 1 -35.92 -11.69 -27.86
C MET A 1 -35.88 -10.69 -26.71
N SER A 2 -35.61 -11.20 -25.51
CA SER A 2 -35.52 -10.45 -24.24
C SER A 2 -35.35 -11.54 -23.18
N ASP A 3 -34.14 -11.68 -22.63
CA ASP A 3 -33.85 -12.28 -21.31
C ASP A 3 -32.33 -12.51 -21.06
N ASP A 4 -31.46 -12.27 -22.05
CA ASP A 4 -30.00 -12.46 -21.89
C ASP A 4 -29.30 -11.32 -21.11
N SER A 5 -30.01 -10.20 -20.88
CA SER A 5 -29.47 -9.05 -20.14
C SER A 5 -29.62 -9.17 -18.61
N GLY A 6 -30.49 -10.07 -18.13
CA GLY A 6 -30.77 -10.24 -16.71
C GLY A 6 -29.76 -11.14 -15.98
N ASP A 7 -29.19 -12.11 -16.70
CA ASP A 7 -28.29 -13.14 -16.14
C ASP A 7 -26.85 -12.60 -16.00
N SER A 8 -26.34 -11.94 -17.04
CA SER A 8 -25.03 -11.26 -17.06
C SER A 8 -24.85 -10.22 -15.93
N GLY A 9 -25.91 -9.48 -15.61
CA GLY A 9 -25.88 -8.49 -14.54
C GLY A 9 -25.77 -9.13 -13.15
N ASN A 10 -26.40 -10.28 -12.95
CA ASN A 10 -26.40 -10.99 -11.67
C ASN A 10 -25.06 -11.69 -11.42
N GLU A 11 -24.46 -12.29 -12.46
CA GLU A 11 -23.10 -12.85 -12.41
C GLU A 11 -22.04 -11.78 -12.13
N SER A 12 -22.15 -10.60 -12.74
CA SER A 12 -21.20 -9.50 -12.50
C SER A 12 -21.24 -9.03 -11.05
N VAL A 13 -22.44 -8.93 -10.48
CA VAL A 13 -22.61 -8.55 -9.07
C VAL A 13 -22.09 -9.64 -8.14
N SER A 14 -22.36 -10.92 -8.43
CA SER A 14 -21.83 -12.02 -7.60
C SER A 14 -20.31 -12.08 -7.64
N MET A 15 -19.69 -11.89 -8.82
CA MET A 15 -18.23 -11.81 -8.93
C MET A 15 -17.63 -10.68 -8.09
N ILE A 16 -18.24 -9.49 -8.10
CA ILE A 16 -17.79 -8.36 -7.27
C ILE A 16 -17.96 -8.68 -5.79
N VAL A 17 -19.09 -9.26 -5.39
CA VAL A 17 -19.37 -9.64 -4.01
C VAL A 17 -18.36 -10.69 -3.52
N ASP A 18 -18.03 -11.67 -4.35
CA ASP A 18 -17.06 -12.72 -4.01
C ASP A 18 -15.64 -12.16 -3.93
N TRP A 19 -15.27 -11.26 -4.83
CA TRP A 19 -14.00 -10.54 -4.76
C TRP A 19 -13.90 -9.68 -3.50
N VAL A 20 -14.98 -9.00 -3.10
CA VAL A 20 -15.03 -8.18 -1.87
C VAL A 20 -14.91 -9.06 -0.62
N LYS A 21 -15.55 -10.22 -0.61
CA LYS A 21 -15.54 -11.16 0.53
C LYS A 21 -14.22 -11.93 0.65
N SER A 22 -13.56 -12.19 -0.48
CA SER A 22 -12.36 -13.00 -0.57
C SER A 22 -11.34 -12.32 -1.50
N PRO A 23 -10.81 -11.14 -1.11
CA PRO A 23 -9.79 -10.46 -1.91
C PRO A 23 -8.51 -11.30 -2.04
N GLY A 24 -7.80 -11.15 -3.15
CA GLY A 24 -6.52 -11.83 -3.36
C GLY A 24 -5.48 -11.50 -2.27
N LYS A 25 -4.52 -12.39 -2.03
CA LYS A 25 -3.46 -12.21 -1.02
C LYS A 25 -2.67 -10.90 -1.23
N ALA A 26 -2.26 -10.63 -2.47
CA ALA A 26 -1.49 -9.42 -2.82
C ALA A 26 -2.31 -8.15 -2.58
N PHE A 27 -3.58 -8.14 -2.99
CA PHE A 27 -4.48 -7.00 -2.78
C PHE A 27 -4.74 -6.78 -1.29
N SER A 28 -5.02 -7.83 -0.52
CA SER A 28 -5.24 -7.75 0.93
C SER A 28 -4.01 -7.22 1.67
N SER A 29 -2.81 -7.65 1.25
CA SER A 29 -1.53 -7.14 1.74
C SER A 29 -1.35 -5.64 1.46
N LEU A 30 -1.71 -5.20 0.25
CA LEU A 30 -1.63 -3.80 -0.16
C LEU A 30 -2.63 -2.95 0.64
N VAL A 31 -3.90 -3.38 0.73
CA VAL A 31 -4.95 -2.68 1.48
C VAL A 31 -4.60 -2.58 2.96
N PHE A 32 -4.06 -3.65 3.54
CA PHE A 32 -3.55 -3.63 4.91
C PHE A 32 -2.40 -2.62 5.07
N GLY A 33 -1.39 -2.69 4.19
CA GLY A 33 -0.23 -1.80 4.23
C GLY A 33 -0.60 -0.33 4.06
N LEU A 34 -1.46 -0.01 3.08
CA LEU A 34 -2.00 1.34 2.89
C LEU A 34 -2.87 1.78 4.06
N GLY A 35 -3.62 0.87 4.70
CA GLY A 35 -4.39 1.17 5.90
C GLY A 35 -3.50 1.55 7.08
N VAL A 36 -2.45 0.76 7.35
CA VAL A 36 -1.47 1.06 8.42
C VAL A 36 -0.77 2.39 8.13
N TRP A 37 -0.32 2.57 6.89
CA TRP A 37 0.34 3.80 6.46
C TRP A 37 -0.58 5.03 6.56
N GLY A 38 -1.81 4.91 6.07
CA GLY A 38 -2.84 5.94 6.15
C GLY A 38 -3.19 6.29 7.59
N LEU A 39 -3.23 5.31 8.49
CA LEU A 39 -3.47 5.55 9.92
C LEU A 39 -2.33 6.37 10.53
N ILE A 40 -1.07 6.02 10.23
CA ILE A 40 0.11 6.79 10.67
C ILE A 40 0.02 8.24 10.16
N LEU A 41 -0.22 8.42 8.86
CA LEU A 41 -0.38 9.76 8.27
C LEU A 41 -1.54 10.54 8.88
N GLY A 42 -2.67 9.88 9.13
CA GLY A 42 -3.84 10.51 9.75
C GLY A 42 -3.54 11.01 11.16
N ILE A 43 -2.85 10.19 11.96
CA ILE A 43 -2.41 10.57 13.31
C ILE A 43 -1.41 11.73 13.26
N ILE A 44 -0.38 11.63 12.41
CA ILE A 44 0.62 12.70 12.24
C ILE A 44 -0.07 13.99 11.82
N ASN A 45 -1.01 13.92 10.86
CA ASN A 45 -1.74 15.08 10.36
C ASN A 45 -2.60 15.77 11.42
N VAL A 46 -3.22 15.01 12.32
CA VAL A 46 -4.07 15.57 13.39
C VAL A 46 -3.23 16.10 14.56
N VAL A 47 -2.15 15.41 14.93
CA VAL A 47 -1.36 15.73 16.13
C VAL A 47 -0.28 16.77 15.87
N PHE A 48 0.44 16.65 14.75
CA PHE A 48 1.61 17.47 14.45
C PHE A 48 1.47 18.32 13.19
N GLY A 49 0.47 18.03 12.35
CA GLY A 49 0.35 18.62 11.02
C GLY A 49 1.29 17.93 10.05
N ALA A 50 0.80 17.58 8.87
CA ALA A 50 1.57 16.81 7.89
C ALA A 50 2.32 17.69 6.85
N VAL A 51 2.22 19.02 6.97
CA VAL A 51 2.65 19.98 5.94
C VAL A 51 3.50 21.09 6.54
N VAL A 52 4.56 21.49 5.82
CA VAL A 52 5.43 22.66 6.06
C VAL A 52 5.78 22.82 7.55
N SER A 53 6.78 22.06 8.01
CA SER A 53 7.30 22.12 9.38
C SER A 53 6.27 21.89 10.50
N GLY A 54 5.10 21.31 10.18
CA GLY A 54 4.04 21.03 11.15
C GLY A 54 3.17 22.25 11.45
N GLU A 55 3.32 23.33 10.70
CA GLU A 55 2.51 24.54 10.86
C GLU A 55 1.11 24.37 10.27
N ARG A 56 0.95 23.42 9.34
CA ARG A 56 -0.31 23.16 8.65
C ARG A 56 -0.62 21.68 8.59
N LYS A 57 -1.91 21.40 8.54
CA LYS A 57 -2.44 20.07 8.29
C LYS A 57 -3.19 20.03 6.97
N ILE A 58 -3.34 18.82 6.48
CA ILE A 58 -4.17 18.50 5.33
C ILE A 58 -5.61 18.37 5.76
N VAL A 59 -6.49 18.90 4.92
CA VAL A 59 -7.90 18.53 4.89
C VAL A 59 -8.03 17.37 3.89
N TRP A 60 -7.99 16.14 4.38
CA TRP A 60 -8.09 14.91 3.57
C TRP A 60 -9.25 14.93 2.58
N ALA A 61 -10.40 15.50 2.95
CA ALA A 61 -11.54 15.66 2.05
C ALA A 61 -11.18 16.50 0.82
N GLY A 62 -10.57 17.68 0.99
CA GLY A 62 -10.15 18.54 -0.11
C GLY A 62 -8.94 17.97 -0.86
N TYR A 63 -7.97 17.41 -0.14
CA TYR A 63 -6.73 16.91 -0.71
C TYR A 63 -6.93 15.67 -1.60
N LEU A 64 -7.72 14.69 -1.15
CA LEU A 64 -7.99 13.47 -1.94
C LEU A 64 -8.93 13.73 -3.12
N THR A 65 -9.79 14.73 -3.02
CA THR A 65 -10.77 15.05 -4.07
C THR A 65 -10.38 16.23 -4.95
N MET A 66 -9.13 16.70 -4.82
CA MET A 66 -8.60 17.84 -5.58
C MET A 66 -9.50 19.09 -5.50
N GLY A 67 -10.07 19.33 -4.32
CA GLY A 67 -10.93 20.48 -4.05
C GLY A 67 -12.45 20.22 -4.15
N TYR A 68 -12.89 19.08 -4.69
CA TYR A 68 -14.32 18.86 -4.97
C TYR A 68 -15.20 18.76 -3.72
N LEU A 69 -14.75 18.05 -2.68
CA LEU A 69 -15.48 17.93 -1.41
C LEU A 69 -15.16 19.07 -0.44
N TRP A 70 -14.06 19.79 -0.66
CA TRP A 70 -13.62 20.89 0.21
C TRP A 70 -12.63 21.78 -0.55
N ASP A 71 -12.92 23.08 -0.67
CA ASP A 71 -12.14 24.00 -1.50
C ASP A 71 -10.70 24.20 -1.01
N GLU A 72 -10.48 24.16 0.31
CA GLU A 72 -9.17 24.34 0.94
C GLU A 72 -8.52 22.98 1.29
N PRO A 73 -7.45 22.55 0.58
CA PRO A 73 -6.76 21.30 0.87
C PRO A 73 -5.86 21.36 2.11
N TYR A 74 -5.61 22.56 2.63
CA TYR A 74 -4.77 22.81 3.80
C TYR A 74 -5.52 23.68 4.80
N SER A 75 -5.32 23.42 6.09
CA SER A 75 -5.82 24.30 7.14
C SER A 75 -4.81 24.43 8.27
N GLU A 76 -5.07 25.40 9.15
CA GLU A 76 -4.49 25.41 10.49
C GLU A 76 -4.82 24.11 11.24
N MET A 77 -4.19 23.91 12.41
CA MET A 77 -4.28 22.73 13.28
C MET A 77 -5.64 22.53 13.96
N ILE A 78 -6.73 22.65 13.18
CA ILE A 78 -8.12 22.48 13.61
C ILE A 78 -8.58 21.08 13.19
N TYR A 79 -9.10 20.32 14.15
CA TYR A 79 -9.72 19.03 13.86
C TYR A 79 -11.03 19.22 13.09
N ARG A 80 -11.15 18.54 11.95
CA ARG A 80 -12.30 18.60 11.04
C ARG A 80 -12.93 17.21 10.95
N PRO A 81 -14.06 16.95 11.64
CA PRO A 81 -14.63 15.61 11.73
C PRO A 81 -14.92 14.95 10.37
N TRP A 82 -15.52 15.69 9.44
CA TRP A 82 -15.87 15.19 8.11
C TRP A 82 -14.68 14.86 7.20
N SER A 83 -13.48 15.28 7.58
CA SER A 83 -12.25 15.02 6.85
C SER A 83 -11.35 14.04 7.61
N ASP A 84 -10.98 14.38 8.85
CA ASP A 84 -10.03 13.60 9.65
C ASP A 84 -10.65 12.30 10.17
N THR A 85 -11.88 12.36 10.72
CA THR A 85 -12.55 11.15 11.23
C THR A 85 -12.82 10.18 10.09
N VAL A 86 -13.27 10.69 8.94
CA VAL A 86 -13.55 9.87 7.76
C VAL A 86 -12.26 9.22 7.25
N PHE A 87 -11.17 9.97 7.14
CA PHE A 87 -9.88 9.42 6.71
C PHE A 87 -9.33 8.35 7.68
N LEU A 88 -9.36 8.62 8.99
CA LEU A 88 -8.95 7.65 10.01
C LEU A 88 -9.84 6.40 10.00
N ALA A 89 -11.16 6.57 9.83
CA ALA A 89 -12.09 5.45 9.73
C ALA A 89 -11.84 4.61 8.47
N MET A 90 -11.55 5.24 7.33
CA MET A 90 -11.15 4.53 6.11
C MET A 90 -9.85 3.74 6.31
N ALA A 91 -8.85 4.33 6.97
CA ALA A 91 -7.60 3.65 7.29
C ALA A 91 -7.82 2.43 8.18
N ILE A 92 -8.58 2.57 9.27
CA ILE A 92 -8.93 1.47 10.18
C ILE A 92 -9.71 0.37 9.45
N THR A 93 -10.66 0.76 8.59
CA THR A 93 -11.43 -0.19 7.78
C THR A 93 -10.52 -0.95 6.82
N GLY A 94 -9.58 -0.27 6.16
CA GLY A 94 -8.56 -0.88 5.31
C GLY A 94 -7.68 -1.87 6.07
N ILE A 95 -7.22 -1.53 7.27
CA ILE A 95 -6.46 -2.44 8.13
C ILE A 95 -7.29 -3.69 8.45
N ALA A 96 -8.52 -3.51 8.93
CA ALA A 96 -9.38 -4.62 9.32
C ALA A 96 -9.71 -5.53 8.12
N TRP A 97 -10.06 -4.93 6.97
CA TRP A 97 -10.40 -5.66 5.76
C TRP A 97 -9.19 -6.40 5.17
N GLY A 98 -8.04 -5.74 5.09
CA GLY A 98 -6.80 -6.36 4.63
C GLY A 98 -6.35 -7.49 5.55
N ALA A 99 -6.41 -7.31 6.87
CA ALA A 99 -6.09 -8.36 7.83
C ALA A 99 -7.05 -9.56 7.72
N TRP A 100 -8.35 -9.31 7.52
CA TRP A 100 -9.35 -10.36 7.31
C TRP A 100 -9.09 -11.14 6.02
N GLY A 101 -8.83 -10.47 4.90
CA GLY A 101 -8.49 -11.11 3.63
C GLY A 101 -7.22 -11.95 3.73
N LEU A 102 -6.19 -11.45 4.42
CA LEU A 102 -4.96 -12.20 4.68
C LEU A 102 -5.18 -13.43 5.56
N HIS A 103 -6.02 -13.32 6.59
CA HIS A 103 -6.34 -14.45 7.47
C HIS A 103 -6.97 -15.61 6.71
N GLN A 104 -7.80 -15.33 5.68
CA GLN A 104 -8.43 -16.36 4.87
C GLN A 104 -7.49 -17.01 3.85
N LYS A 105 -6.46 -16.30 3.38
CA LYS A 105 -5.63 -16.70 2.24
C LYS A 105 -4.23 -17.18 2.60
N VAL A 106 -3.81 -17.04 3.85
CA VAL A 106 -2.49 -17.47 4.31
C VAL A 106 -2.66 -18.68 5.21
N GLU A 107 -1.96 -19.77 4.89
CA GLU A 107 -1.88 -20.95 5.76
C GLU A 107 -1.18 -20.56 7.08
N GLY A 108 -1.86 -20.78 8.21
CA GLY A 108 -1.44 -20.22 9.51
C GLY A 108 -1.94 -18.79 9.78
N GLY A 109 -2.77 -18.24 8.89
CA GLY A 109 -3.51 -17.00 9.04
C GLY A 109 -2.64 -15.73 9.05
N PHE A 110 -3.25 -14.65 9.55
CA PHE A 110 -2.63 -13.33 9.61
C PHE A 110 -1.32 -13.29 10.42
N GLN A 111 -1.21 -14.09 11.50
CA GLN A 111 0.01 -14.16 12.30
C GLN A 111 1.18 -14.78 11.52
N ALA A 112 0.92 -15.83 10.73
CA ALA A 112 1.93 -16.42 9.85
C ALA A 112 2.35 -15.42 8.77
N TRP A 113 1.42 -14.62 8.25
CA TRP A 113 1.74 -13.56 7.30
C TRP A 113 2.64 -12.47 7.89
N ILE A 114 2.34 -11.96 9.10
CA ILE A 114 3.20 -10.97 9.78
C ILE A 114 4.60 -11.55 10.00
N LYS A 115 4.70 -12.78 10.52
CA LYS A 115 5.99 -13.46 10.67
C LYS A 115 6.70 -13.57 9.32
N GLY A 116 5.97 -13.90 8.26
CA GLY A 116 6.47 -13.95 6.90
C GLY A 116 7.07 -12.62 6.42
N ILE A 117 6.57 -11.46 6.87
CA ILE A 117 7.17 -10.15 6.52
C ILE A 117 8.46 -9.90 7.31
N PHE A 118 8.42 -10.06 8.62
CA PHE A 118 9.57 -9.72 9.47
C PHE A 118 10.73 -10.71 9.33
N PHE A 119 10.43 -11.96 9.00
CA PHE A 119 11.41 -13.03 8.84
C PHE A 119 11.65 -13.41 7.37
N HIS A 120 11.12 -12.66 6.38
CA HIS A 120 11.38 -12.97 4.96
C HIS A 120 12.86 -12.73 4.60
N PRO A 121 13.42 -13.52 3.67
CA PRO A 121 14.72 -13.28 3.02
C PRO A 121 14.90 -11.93 2.27
N ILE A 122 14.04 -10.91 2.47
CA ILE A 122 14.27 -9.55 1.95
C ILE A 122 15.61 -9.00 2.44
N TRP A 123 16.00 -9.34 3.68
CA TRP A 123 17.29 -8.97 4.24
C TRP A 123 18.45 -9.76 3.66
N THR A 124 18.23 -11.03 3.29
CA THR A 124 19.27 -11.85 2.67
C THR A 124 19.45 -11.45 1.20
N SER A 125 18.38 -11.13 0.46
CA SER A 125 18.44 -10.69 -0.95
C SER A 125 19.10 -9.33 -1.16
N LEU A 126 19.21 -8.51 -0.11
CA LEU A 126 19.99 -7.25 -0.13
C LEU A 126 21.51 -7.50 -0.26
N VAL A 127 22.00 -8.67 0.17
CA VAL A 127 23.44 -8.98 0.27
C VAL A 127 23.84 -10.20 -0.57
N SER A 128 22.92 -11.13 -0.84
CA SER A 128 23.19 -12.37 -1.58
C SER A 128 22.89 -12.22 -3.07
N GLY A 129 23.84 -11.64 -3.81
CA GLY A 129 23.80 -11.63 -5.29
C GLY A 129 24.09 -12.99 -5.94
N ARG A 130 23.83 -14.12 -5.26
CA ARG A 130 24.35 -15.43 -5.72
C ARG A 130 23.45 -16.66 -5.60
N GLU A 131 22.36 -16.66 -4.85
CA GLU A 131 21.48 -17.84 -4.77
C GLU A 131 20.01 -17.40 -4.81
N GLU A 132 19.29 -17.93 -5.82
CA GLU A 132 17.86 -17.82 -6.14
C GLU A 132 17.36 -16.37 -6.43
N GLY A 133 17.20 -16.05 -7.72
CA GLY A 133 16.64 -14.77 -8.21
C GLY A 133 17.62 -13.70 -8.76
N GLY A 134 18.94 -13.92 -8.69
CA GLY A 134 19.95 -13.16 -9.45
C GLY A 134 20.06 -11.63 -9.20
N MET A 135 20.73 -10.91 -10.12
CA MET A 135 21.01 -9.46 -10.06
C MET A 135 19.73 -8.60 -10.08
N THR A 136 18.64 -9.11 -10.66
CA THR A 136 17.31 -8.46 -10.71
C THR A 136 16.67 -8.38 -9.33
N MET A 137 16.81 -9.42 -8.50
CA MET A 137 16.30 -9.44 -7.12
C MET A 137 17.06 -8.47 -6.21
N THR A 138 18.37 -8.33 -6.40
CA THR A 138 19.18 -7.31 -5.69
C THR A 138 18.81 -5.89 -6.15
N ALA A 139 18.64 -5.66 -7.46
CA ALA A 139 18.19 -4.37 -7.98
C ALA A 139 16.80 -3.98 -7.44
N ALA A 140 15.86 -4.94 -7.39
CA ALA A 140 14.56 -4.76 -6.77
C ALA A 140 14.66 -4.33 -5.31
N ALA A 141 15.53 -4.99 -4.52
CA ALA A 141 15.74 -4.67 -3.12
C ALA A 141 16.32 -3.26 -2.91
N TRP A 142 17.26 -2.82 -3.76
CA TRP A 142 17.79 -1.45 -3.72
C TRP A 142 16.74 -0.41 -4.12
N CYS A 143 15.91 -0.66 -5.13
CA CYS A 143 14.82 0.24 -5.49
C CYS A 143 13.84 0.42 -4.32
N LEU A 144 13.47 -0.67 -3.64
CA LEU A 144 12.61 -0.60 -2.45
C LEU A 144 13.30 0.14 -1.29
N LEU A 145 14.57 -0.19 -1.01
CA LEU A 145 15.33 0.43 0.09
C LEU A 145 15.52 1.92 -0.13
N LEU A 146 15.88 2.34 -1.35
CA LEU A 146 16.02 3.75 -1.70
C LEU A 146 14.68 4.46 -1.66
N GLY A 147 13.60 3.85 -2.15
CA GLY A 147 12.25 4.43 -2.11
C GLY A 147 11.79 4.67 -0.67
N PHE A 148 11.75 3.63 0.16
CA PHE A 148 11.34 3.76 1.56
C PHE A 148 12.30 4.62 2.38
N GLY A 149 13.61 4.50 2.15
CA GLY A 149 14.63 5.27 2.84
C GLY A 149 14.54 6.76 2.52
N PHE A 150 14.45 7.13 1.24
CA PHE A 150 14.26 8.51 0.80
C PHE A 150 12.98 9.10 1.39
N TYR A 151 11.84 8.40 1.25
CA TYR A 151 10.56 8.87 1.76
C TYR A 151 10.59 9.14 3.26
N THR A 152 11.10 8.18 4.03
CA THR A 152 11.15 8.26 5.50
C THR A 152 12.10 9.35 5.95
N TYR A 153 13.30 9.41 5.38
CA TYR A 153 14.29 10.44 5.69
C TYR A 153 13.75 11.84 5.40
N TRP A 154 13.18 12.04 4.21
CA TRP A 154 12.69 13.36 3.80
C TRP A 154 11.49 13.80 4.64
N SER A 155 10.58 12.88 4.93
CA SER A 155 9.40 13.14 5.77
C SER A 155 9.78 13.51 7.21
N ILE A 156 10.80 12.85 7.78
CA ILE A 156 11.26 13.15 9.15
C ILE A 156 12.03 14.49 9.20
N VAL A 157 12.95 14.72 8.27
CA VAL A 157 13.85 15.89 8.31
C VAL A 157 13.15 17.17 7.88
N HIS A 158 12.31 17.11 6.84
CA HIS A 158 11.66 18.29 6.25
C HIS A 158 10.16 18.38 6.57
N TRP A 159 9.63 17.47 7.40
CA TRP A 159 8.21 17.40 7.75
C TRP A 159 7.28 17.36 6.53
N ALA A 160 7.74 16.67 5.50
CA ALA A 160 7.16 16.65 4.16
C ALA A 160 6.36 15.37 3.90
N TRP A 161 5.59 14.93 4.91
CA TRP A 161 4.88 13.65 4.90
C TRP A 161 3.94 13.50 3.70
N THR A 162 3.39 14.60 3.20
CA THR A 162 2.46 14.58 2.05
C THR A 162 2.92 15.43 0.88
N ASP A 163 4.21 15.70 0.79
CA ASP A 163 4.77 16.46 -0.32
C ASP A 163 4.68 15.65 -1.62
N VAL A 164 4.06 16.24 -2.64
CA VAL A 164 3.84 15.61 -3.95
C VAL A 164 5.17 15.32 -4.65
N GLY A 165 6.19 16.15 -4.46
CA GLY A 165 7.53 15.93 -5.00
C GLY A 165 8.22 14.72 -4.36
N VAL A 166 8.06 14.54 -3.05
CA VAL A 166 8.58 13.35 -2.35
C VAL A 166 7.90 12.07 -2.88
N TYR A 167 6.58 12.12 -3.09
CA TYR A 167 5.85 11.00 -3.69
C TYR A 167 6.24 10.74 -5.14
N ALA A 168 6.53 11.77 -5.94
CA ALA A 168 6.94 11.64 -7.34
C ALA A 168 8.27 10.87 -7.50
N VAL A 169 9.15 10.91 -6.49
CA VAL A 169 10.40 10.11 -6.47
C VAL A 169 10.16 8.73 -5.86
N THR A 170 9.37 8.67 -4.80
CA THR A 170 9.12 7.43 -4.04
C THR A 170 8.30 6.42 -4.85
N ALA A 171 7.21 6.85 -5.48
CA ALA A 171 6.28 5.93 -6.14
C ALA A 171 6.93 5.16 -7.31
N PRO A 172 7.72 5.79 -8.21
CA PRO A 172 8.45 5.04 -9.24
C PRO A 172 9.45 4.04 -8.66
N LEU A 173 10.22 4.43 -7.63
CA LEU A 173 11.19 3.53 -7.00
C LEU A 173 10.51 2.29 -6.39
N LEU A 174 9.38 2.49 -5.70
CA LEU A 174 8.60 1.38 -5.17
C LEU A 174 7.99 0.53 -6.30
N ALA A 175 7.45 1.16 -7.35
CA ALA A 175 6.88 0.45 -8.50
C ALA A 175 7.92 -0.41 -9.22
N PHE A 176 9.11 0.13 -9.50
CA PHE A 176 10.23 -0.63 -10.06
C PHE A 176 10.71 -1.72 -9.11
N GLY A 177 10.80 -1.44 -7.81
CA GLY A 177 11.18 -2.42 -6.79
C GLY A 177 10.24 -3.62 -6.75
N PHE A 178 8.93 -3.39 -6.67
CA PHE A 178 7.94 -4.47 -6.69
C PHE A 178 7.86 -5.16 -8.06
N GLY A 179 7.95 -4.42 -9.16
CA GLY A 179 7.91 -4.96 -10.52
C GLY A 179 9.08 -5.88 -10.82
N LEU A 180 10.32 -5.46 -10.51
CA LEU A 180 11.51 -6.29 -10.68
C LEU A 180 11.48 -7.53 -9.78
N ARG A 181 10.96 -7.40 -8.55
CA ARG A 181 10.79 -8.54 -7.64
C ARG A 181 9.80 -9.55 -8.20
N PHE A 182 8.68 -9.09 -8.76
CA PHE A 182 7.70 -9.99 -9.37
C PHE A 182 8.28 -10.70 -10.59
N LEU A 183 9.04 -9.99 -11.43
CA LEU A 183 9.72 -10.57 -12.58
C LEU A 183 10.72 -11.66 -12.17
N ALA A 184 11.54 -11.39 -11.16
CA ALA A 184 12.52 -12.36 -10.65
C ALA A 184 11.86 -13.64 -10.11
N LEU A 185 10.71 -13.51 -9.44
CA LEU A 185 9.97 -14.67 -8.92
C LEU A 185 9.33 -15.53 -10.03
N ILE A 186 8.94 -14.92 -11.16
CA ILE A 186 8.43 -15.67 -12.32
C ILE A 186 9.57 -16.44 -12.99
N ASP A 187 10.69 -15.76 -13.25
CA ASP A 187 11.85 -16.36 -13.93
C ASP A 187 12.40 -17.57 -13.16
N ASP A 188 12.45 -17.46 -11.84
CA ASP A 188 12.84 -18.56 -10.94
C ASP A 188 11.84 -19.73 -11.02
N SER A 189 10.53 -19.46 -11.10
CA SER A 189 9.51 -20.51 -11.22
C SER A 189 9.52 -21.23 -12.57
N ASP A 190 9.76 -20.52 -13.67
CA ASP A 190 9.84 -21.10 -15.00
C ASP A 190 11.09 -21.98 -15.16
N SER A 191 12.21 -21.58 -14.53
CA SER A 191 13.43 -22.39 -14.56
C SER A 191 13.25 -23.76 -13.87
N LEU A 192 12.60 -23.79 -12.69
CA LEU A 192 12.31 -25.03 -11.95
C LEU A 192 11.37 -25.99 -12.70
N LEU A 193 10.43 -25.46 -13.49
CA LEU A 193 9.52 -26.28 -14.31
C LEU A 193 10.19 -26.83 -15.58
N SER A 194 11.27 -26.18 -16.06
CA SER A 194 12.02 -26.64 -17.23
C SER A 194 13.01 -27.76 -16.92
N GLU A 195 13.37 -27.96 -15.65
CA GLU A 195 14.29 -28.99 -15.18
C GLU A 195 13.60 -30.29 -14.68
N SER A 196 12.26 -30.32 -14.61
CA SER A 196 11.45 -31.49 -14.19
C SER A 196 10.85 -32.26 -15.35
#